data_AF-A0A7J9IXC4-F1
#
_entry.id   AF-A0A7J9IXC4-F1
#
_cell.length_a   1.000
_cell.length_b   1.000
_cell.length_c   1.000
_cell.angle_alpha   90.00
_cell.angle_beta   90.00
_cell.angle_gamma   90.00
#
_symmetry.space_group_name_H-M   'P 1'
#
loop_
_entity.id
_entity.type
_entity.pdbx_description
1 polymer ?
#
loop_
_entity_poly.entity_id
_entity_poly.type
_entity_poly.pdbx_seq_one_letter_code
_entity_poly.pdbx_strand_id
1 'polypeptide(L)'
;MTKSTNVEVIVDRMIDYMNSINDNHYKTEIASRCVELAEQFAPSNQWFIQTMNKVFEHAGDLVNIKVAHNLMRLIAEGFGEDDDTADSQLRSSAVESYLHILGEPKLPSVFLQVICWVLGEYGTADGKYSASYITGKLCDVAEAYSNDETVKAYAVTALMKIYAFEIAAGRKVDMLPEVGFQALDYKFILCKCILIAVFDVVDYLHLLVILC
;
A
#
# COMPACT_ATOMS: atom_id res chain seq x y z
N MET A 1 -7.68 -25.60 -19.27
CA MET A 1 -9.03 -25.11 -18.87
C MET A 1 -8.98 -24.67 -17.41
N THR A 2 -8.55 -23.45 -17.14
CA THR A 2 -8.73 -22.77 -15.85
C THR A 2 -9.92 -21.84 -16.03
N LYS A 3 -11.12 -22.29 -15.66
CA LYS A 3 -12.26 -21.37 -15.51
C LYS A 3 -12.12 -20.67 -14.16
N SER A 4 -12.55 -19.41 -14.08
CA SER A 4 -12.53 -18.55 -12.90
C SER A 4 -13.04 -19.23 -11.62
N THR A 5 -13.89 -20.25 -11.73
CA THR A 5 -14.44 -21.02 -10.59
C THR A 5 -13.43 -21.79 -9.74
N ASN A 6 -12.18 -21.98 -10.20
CA ASN A 6 -11.20 -22.78 -9.45
C ASN A 6 -9.99 -22.00 -8.94
N VAL A 7 -9.83 -20.73 -9.33
CA VAL A 7 -8.62 -19.96 -8.97
C VAL A 7 -8.47 -19.82 -7.46
N GLU A 8 -9.59 -19.57 -6.76
CA GLU A 8 -9.59 -19.37 -5.30
C GLU A 8 -9.01 -20.59 -4.59
N VAL A 9 -9.55 -21.77 -4.91
CA VAL A 9 -9.12 -23.04 -4.32
C VAL A 9 -7.68 -23.38 -4.69
N ILE A 10 -7.25 -23.05 -5.91
CA ILE A 10 -5.87 -23.33 -6.36
C ILE A 10 -4.90 -22.43 -5.59
N VAL A 11 -5.15 -21.13 -5.55
CA VAL A 11 -4.24 -20.17 -4.92
C VAL A 11 -4.18 -20.36 -3.40
N ASP A 12 -5.30 -20.63 -2.74
CA ASP A 12 -5.29 -20.94 -1.30
C ASP A 12 -4.42 -22.17 -1.00
N ARG A 13 -4.54 -23.25 -1.79
CA ARG A 13 -3.67 -24.44 -1.63
C ARG A 13 -2.21 -24.14 -1.90
N MET A 14 -1.91 -23.24 -2.84
CA MET A 14 -0.54 -22.82 -3.13
C MET A 14 0.05 -22.03 -1.97
N ILE A 15 -0.72 -21.14 -1.35
CA ILE A 15 -0.31 -20.39 -0.16
C ILE A 15 -0.10 -21.35 1.02
N ASP A 16 -1.00 -22.31 1.25
CA ASP A 16 -0.84 -23.34 2.28
C ASP A 16 0.45 -24.15 2.07
N TYR A 17 0.72 -24.54 0.82
CA TYR A 17 1.94 -25.25 0.47
C TYR A 17 3.19 -24.38 0.68
N MET A 18 3.15 -23.11 0.27
CA MET A 18 4.23 -22.13 0.49
C MET A 18 4.57 -21.98 1.98
N ASN A 19 3.55 -22.02 2.85
CA ASN A 19 3.73 -21.96 4.30
C ASN A 19 4.33 -23.23 4.90
N SER A 20 4.16 -24.39 4.24
CA SER A 20 4.69 -25.67 4.69
C SER A 20 6.17 -25.91 4.36
N ILE A 21 6.72 -25.16 3.40
CA ILE A 21 8.10 -25.31 2.93
C ILE A 21 9.04 -24.31 3.62
N ASN A 22 10.33 -24.66 3.76
CA ASN A 22 11.36 -23.75 4.31
C ASN A 22 12.32 -23.21 3.24
N ASP A 23 12.25 -23.74 2.03
CA ASP A 23 13.16 -23.36 0.94
C ASP A 23 12.70 -22.06 0.29
N ASN A 24 13.53 -21.02 0.40
CA ASN A 24 13.22 -19.69 -0.14
C ASN A 24 13.11 -19.68 -1.67
N HIS A 25 13.86 -20.51 -2.40
CA HIS A 25 13.77 -20.57 -3.85
C HIS A 25 12.37 -21.04 -4.29
N TYR A 26 11.87 -22.12 -3.67
CA TYR A 26 10.53 -22.62 -3.94
C TYR A 26 9.44 -21.67 -3.45
N LYS A 27 9.62 -20.99 -2.31
CA LYS A 27 8.68 -19.94 -1.86
C LYS A 27 8.56 -18.82 -2.87
N THR A 28 9.68 -18.34 -3.42
CA THR A 28 9.69 -17.30 -4.45
C THR A 28 8.91 -17.74 -5.69
N GLU A 29 9.13 -18.96 -6.16
CA GLU A 29 8.43 -19.49 -7.35
C GLU A 29 6.91 -19.60 -7.11
N ILE A 30 6.50 -20.11 -5.95
CA ILE A 30 5.09 -20.24 -5.60
C ILE A 30 4.45 -18.88 -5.42
N ALA A 31 5.09 -17.94 -4.71
CA ALA A 31 4.61 -16.57 -4.55
C ALA A 31 4.41 -15.90 -5.92
N SER A 32 5.40 -15.99 -6.82
CA SER A 32 5.29 -15.47 -8.19
C SER A 32 4.08 -16.06 -8.92
N ARG A 33 3.85 -17.37 -8.79
CA ARG A 33 2.71 -18.03 -9.45
C ARG A 33 1.37 -17.62 -8.84
N CYS A 34 1.28 -17.45 -7.52
CA CYS A 34 0.08 -16.95 -6.86
C CYS A 34 -0.29 -15.55 -7.37
N VAL A 35 0.71 -14.66 -7.49
CA VAL A 35 0.52 -13.31 -8.03
C VAL A 35 0.02 -13.35 -9.47
N GLU A 36 0.68 -14.13 -10.35
CA GLU A 36 0.26 -14.25 -11.75
C GLU A 36 -1.17 -14.76 -11.92
N LEU A 37 -1.56 -15.75 -11.10
CA LEU A 37 -2.92 -16.29 -11.12
C LEU A 37 -3.94 -15.28 -10.59
N ALA A 38 -3.58 -14.53 -9.54
CA ALA A 38 -4.44 -13.50 -8.99
C ALA A 38 -4.65 -12.37 -10.00
N GLU A 39 -3.60 -11.87 -10.66
CA GLU A 39 -3.70 -10.81 -11.67
C GLU A 39 -4.57 -11.22 -12.87
N GLN A 40 -4.51 -12.49 -13.29
CA GLN A 40 -5.21 -12.94 -14.49
C GLN A 40 -6.65 -13.41 -14.26
N PHE A 41 -6.93 -13.97 -13.07
CA PHE A 41 -8.14 -14.75 -12.86
C PHE A 41 -8.91 -14.34 -11.60
N ALA A 42 -8.49 -13.33 -10.85
CA ALA A 42 -9.20 -12.89 -9.65
C ALA A 42 -10.71 -12.75 -9.92
N PRO A 43 -11.56 -13.43 -9.13
CA PRO A 43 -13.02 -13.39 -9.32
C PRO A 43 -13.62 -12.10 -8.78
N SER A 44 -12.93 -11.46 -7.84
CA SER A 44 -13.24 -10.14 -7.31
C SER A 44 -11.96 -9.49 -6.82
N ASN A 45 -12.00 -8.17 -6.68
CA ASN A 45 -10.83 -7.42 -6.26
C ASN A 45 -10.62 -7.45 -4.75
N GLN A 46 -11.69 -7.66 -3.99
CA GLN A 46 -11.59 -7.99 -2.57
C GLN A 46 -10.78 -9.29 -2.40
N TRP A 47 -11.10 -10.32 -3.19
CA TRP A 47 -10.32 -11.56 -3.18
C TRP A 47 -8.88 -11.32 -3.65
N PHE A 48 -8.66 -10.47 -4.66
CA PHE A 48 -7.31 -10.09 -5.10
C PHE A 48 -6.50 -9.46 -3.95
N ILE A 49 -6.99 -8.42 -3.28
CA ILE A 49 -6.30 -7.77 -2.16
C ILE A 49 -6.03 -8.77 -1.04
N GLN A 50 -7.02 -9.57 -0.64
CA GLN A 50 -6.84 -10.57 0.41
C GLN A 50 -5.76 -11.59 0.05
N THR A 51 -5.73 -12.03 -1.21
CA THR A 51 -4.72 -12.95 -1.72
C THR A 51 -3.33 -12.31 -1.71
N MET A 52 -3.22 -11.06 -2.18
CA MET A 52 -1.96 -10.34 -2.20
C MET A 52 -1.43 -10.10 -0.78
N ASN A 53 -2.30 -9.76 0.18
CA ASN A 53 -1.91 -9.60 1.58
C ASN A 53 -1.30 -10.88 2.14
N LYS A 54 -1.95 -12.04 1.93
CA LYS A 54 -1.40 -13.35 2.34
C LYS A 54 -0.04 -13.63 1.69
N VAL A 55 0.12 -13.31 0.40
CA VAL A 55 1.39 -13.52 -0.31
C VAL A 55 2.48 -12.62 0.26
N PHE A 56 2.19 -11.34 0.54
CA PHE A 56 3.15 -10.42 1.13
C PHE A 56 3.49 -10.76 2.58
N GLU A 57 2.54 -11.19 3.40
CA GLU A 57 2.79 -11.62 4.79
C GLU A 57 3.77 -12.79 4.86
N HIS A 58 3.67 -13.75 3.95
CA HIS A 58 4.45 -14.98 4.01
C HIS A 58 5.72 -14.97 3.15
N ALA A 59 5.76 -14.15 2.11
CA ALA A 59 6.85 -14.12 1.14
C ALA A 59 7.27 -12.71 0.73
N GLY A 60 6.88 -11.65 1.45
CA GLY A 60 7.09 -10.26 1.00
C GLY A 60 8.56 -9.88 0.75
N ASP A 61 9.53 -10.45 1.48
CA ASP A 61 10.96 -10.24 1.21
C ASP A 61 11.45 -10.92 -0.09
N LEU A 62 10.68 -11.89 -0.57
CA LEU A 62 10.93 -12.68 -1.78
C LEU A 62 10.14 -12.17 -2.99
N VAL A 63 9.11 -11.34 -2.76
CA VAL A 63 8.25 -10.78 -3.80
C VAL A 63 8.95 -9.61 -4.50
N ASN A 64 8.90 -9.61 -5.83
CA ASN A 64 9.49 -8.55 -6.63
C ASN A 64 8.78 -7.20 -6.38
N ILE A 65 9.54 -6.12 -6.22
CA ILE A 65 8.99 -4.77 -6.02
C ILE A 65 7.98 -4.34 -7.10
N LYS A 66 8.10 -4.85 -8.33
CA LYS A 66 7.11 -4.62 -9.40
C LYS A 66 5.70 -5.07 -9.02
N VAL A 67 5.59 -6.17 -8.28
CA VAL A 67 4.30 -6.70 -7.82
C VAL A 67 3.66 -5.76 -6.79
N ALA A 68 4.48 -5.20 -5.90
CA ALA A 68 4.02 -4.18 -4.95
C ALA A 68 3.51 -2.93 -5.67
N HIS A 69 4.22 -2.47 -6.69
CA HIS A 69 3.77 -1.36 -7.53
C HIS A 69 2.49 -1.68 -8.31
N ASN A 70 2.33 -2.90 -8.84
CA ASN A 70 1.10 -3.32 -9.50
C ASN A 70 -0.09 -3.28 -8.52
N LEU A 71 0.11 -3.72 -7.27
CA LEU A 71 -0.92 -3.64 -6.24
C LEU A 71 -1.27 -2.18 -5.88
N MET A 72 -0.28 -1.31 -5.69
CA MET A 72 -0.51 0.12 -5.47
C MET A 72 -1.31 0.72 -6.63
N ARG A 73 -0.92 0.44 -7.88
CA ARG A 73 -1.60 0.91 -9.08
C ARG A 73 -3.04 0.42 -9.16
N LEU A 74 -3.30 -0.85 -8.87
CA LEU A 74 -4.66 -1.40 -8.86
C LEU A 74 -5.55 -0.72 -7.82
N ILE A 75 -5.03 -0.46 -6.62
CA ILE A 75 -5.77 0.27 -5.58
C ILE A 75 -6.00 1.74 -5.99
N ALA A 76 -5.04 2.34 -6.71
CA ALA A 76 -5.11 3.71 -7.18
C ALA A 76 -6.13 3.91 -8.29
N GLU A 77 -5.99 3.15 -9.37
CA GLU A 77 -6.80 3.24 -10.58
C GLU A 77 -8.22 2.74 -10.35
N GLY A 78 -8.43 1.89 -9.33
CA GLY A 78 -9.72 1.25 -9.14
C GLY A 78 -10.04 0.30 -10.29
N PHE A 79 -11.31 0.01 -10.50
CA PHE A 79 -11.72 -1.02 -11.46
C PHE A 79 -12.03 -0.51 -12.85
N GLY A 80 -11.96 0.81 -13.06
CA GLY A 80 -12.30 1.42 -14.35
C GLY A 80 -13.73 1.13 -14.79
N GLU A 81 -14.57 0.58 -13.91
CA GLU A 81 -16.00 0.54 -14.06
C GLU A 81 -16.52 1.93 -13.66
N ASP A 82 -17.49 2.51 -14.39
CA ASP A 82 -18.04 3.87 -14.16
C ASP A 82 -18.74 4.04 -12.78
N ASP A 83 -18.46 3.17 -11.80
CA ASP A 83 -18.97 3.21 -10.45
C ASP A 83 -17.90 3.65 -9.45
N ASP A 84 -17.80 4.97 -9.25
CA ASP A 84 -16.97 5.61 -8.21
C ASP A 84 -17.18 5.01 -6.79
N THR A 85 -18.34 4.38 -6.56
CA THR A 85 -18.68 3.75 -5.28
C THR A 85 -17.86 2.49 -5.03
N ALA A 86 -17.65 1.66 -6.06
CA ALA A 86 -16.90 0.41 -5.96
C ALA A 86 -15.42 0.69 -5.66
N ASP A 87 -14.86 1.72 -6.30
CA ASP A 87 -13.47 2.13 -6.08
C ASP A 87 -13.25 2.72 -4.68
N SER A 88 -14.22 3.49 -4.18
CA SER A 88 -14.19 4.01 -2.81
C SER A 88 -14.24 2.86 -1.78
N GLN A 89 -15.11 1.86 -2.01
CA GLN A 89 -15.19 0.67 -1.16
C GLN A 89 -13.91 -0.15 -1.16
N LEU A 90 -13.25 -0.27 -2.33
CA LEU A 90 -11.96 -0.95 -2.43
C LEU A 90 -10.91 -0.29 -1.56
N ARG A 91 -10.72 1.01 -1.73
CA ARG A 91 -9.71 1.79 -1.01
C ARG A 91 -9.96 1.74 0.49
N SER A 92 -11.22 1.86 0.90
CA SER A 92 -11.64 1.71 2.30
C SER A 92 -11.32 0.31 2.85
N SER A 93 -11.62 -0.75 2.10
CA SER A 93 -11.33 -2.14 2.50
C SER A 93 -9.82 -2.41 2.58
N ALA A 94 -9.03 -1.80 1.70
CA ALA A 94 -7.57 -1.89 1.72
C ALA A 94 -7.01 -1.22 2.99
N VAL A 95 -7.47 0.00 3.32
CA VAL A 95 -7.09 0.72 4.54
C VAL A 95 -7.40 -0.11 5.78
N GLU A 96 -8.62 -0.65 5.90
CA GLU A 96 -9.01 -1.49 7.04
C GLU A 96 -8.12 -2.73 7.18
N SER A 97 -7.86 -3.41 6.05
CA SER A 97 -7.01 -4.61 6.05
C SER A 97 -5.58 -4.27 6.48
N TYR A 98 -4.99 -3.20 5.97
CA TYR A 98 -3.61 -2.83 6.32
C TYR A 98 -3.47 -2.32 7.75
N LEU A 99 -4.46 -1.60 8.28
CA LEU A 99 -4.48 -1.22 9.69
C LEU A 99 -4.54 -2.43 10.62
N HIS A 100 -5.26 -3.49 10.22
CA HIS A 100 -5.29 -4.75 10.96
C HIS A 100 -3.91 -5.44 10.93
N ILE A 101 -3.29 -5.51 9.75
CA ILE A 101 -1.99 -6.18 9.53
C ILE A 101 -0.84 -5.48 10.24
N LEU A 102 -0.87 -4.15 10.39
CA LEU A 102 0.15 -3.40 11.15
C LEU A 102 0.28 -3.83 12.62
N GLY A 103 -0.66 -4.61 13.15
CA GLY A 103 -0.55 -5.24 14.47
C GLY A 103 0.43 -6.43 14.53
N GLU A 104 0.86 -6.96 13.39
CA GLU A 104 1.72 -8.15 13.30
C GLU A 104 3.22 -7.80 13.43
N PRO A 105 4.00 -8.59 14.19
CA PRO A 105 5.44 -8.35 14.32
C PRO A 105 6.21 -8.74 13.05
N LYS A 106 7.09 -7.83 12.59
CA LYS A 106 8.07 -8.03 11.48
C LYS A 106 7.44 -8.27 10.09
N LEU A 107 6.80 -7.24 9.56
CA LEU A 107 6.34 -7.23 8.18
C LEU A 107 7.51 -6.96 7.21
N PRO A 108 7.49 -7.55 6.01
CA PRO A 108 8.48 -7.28 4.97
C PRO A 108 8.52 -5.79 4.55
N SER A 109 9.73 -5.29 4.27
CA SER A 109 9.97 -3.89 3.89
C SER A 109 9.11 -3.45 2.71
N VAL A 110 9.07 -4.27 1.64
CA VAL A 110 8.27 -3.99 0.44
C VAL A 110 6.77 -3.87 0.76
N PHE A 111 6.27 -4.69 1.69
CA PHE A 111 4.87 -4.63 2.06
C PHE A 111 4.54 -3.39 2.88
N LEU A 112 5.43 -3.01 3.81
CA LEU A 112 5.32 -1.76 4.55
C LEU A 112 5.31 -0.52 3.65
N GLN A 113 6.05 -0.53 2.54
CA GLN A 113 6.00 0.53 1.54
C GLN A 113 4.59 0.65 0.92
N VAL A 114 3.95 -0.47 0.56
CA VAL A 114 2.56 -0.50 0.08
C VAL A 114 1.61 0.03 1.15
N ILE A 115 1.73 -0.46 2.38
CA ILE A 115 0.87 -0.05 3.50
C ILE A 115 0.98 1.45 3.75
N CYS A 116 2.20 1.98 3.90
CA CYS A 116 2.44 3.41 4.10
C CYS A 116 1.84 4.24 2.96
N TRP A 117 2.05 3.83 1.70
CA TRP A 117 1.49 4.53 0.55
C TRP A 117 -0.05 4.57 0.59
N VAL A 118 -0.71 3.42 0.81
CA VAL A 118 -2.18 3.33 0.85
C VAL A 118 -2.77 4.14 2.00
N LEU A 119 -2.15 4.09 3.19
CA LEU A 119 -2.60 4.87 4.34
C LEU A 119 -2.44 6.38 4.12
N GLY A 120 -1.35 6.79 3.44
CA GLY A 120 -1.11 8.19 3.10
C GLY A 120 -2.12 8.77 2.11
N GLU A 121 -2.54 7.98 1.12
CA GLU A 121 -3.52 8.39 0.11
C GLU A 121 -4.97 8.31 0.60
N TYR A 122 -5.33 7.20 1.25
CA TYR A 122 -6.73 6.84 1.47
C TYR A 122 -7.11 6.71 2.94
N GLY A 123 -6.15 6.76 3.87
CA GLY A 123 -6.38 6.50 5.29
C GLY A 123 -7.43 7.40 5.96
N THR A 124 -7.63 8.61 5.43
CA THR A 124 -8.63 9.57 5.93
C THR A 124 -9.76 9.85 4.93
N ALA A 125 -9.76 9.20 3.76
CA ALA A 125 -10.61 9.58 2.63
C ALA A 125 -12.09 9.31 2.88
N ASP A 126 -12.42 8.23 3.58
CA ASP A 126 -13.80 7.84 3.90
C ASP A 126 -14.33 8.40 5.24
N GLY A 127 -13.48 9.13 5.98
CA GLY A 127 -13.79 9.71 7.28
C GLY A 127 -13.96 8.70 8.42
N LYS A 128 -13.71 7.39 8.22
CA LYS A 128 -13.80 6.38 9.30
C LYS A 128 -12.70 6.57 10.34
N TYR A 129 -11.52 6.98 9.91
CA TYR A 129 -10.36 7.20 10.77
C TYR A 129 -9.96 8.67 10.79
N SER A 130 -9.59 9.16 11.98
CA SER A 130 -9.06 10.51 12.12
C SER A 130 -7.64 10.60 11.58
N ALA A 131 -7.24 11.77 11.08
CA ALA A 131 -5.86 12.02 10.66
C ALA A 131 -4.86 11.70 11.79
N SER A 132 -5.17 12.06 13.04
CA SER A 132 -4.33 11.74 14.20
C SER A 132 -4.14 10.24 14.42
N TYR A 133 -5.16 9.42 14.16
CA TYR A 133 -5.06 7.97 14.30
C TYR A 133 -4.13 7.38 13.23
N ILE A 134 -4.32 7.77 11.97
CA ILE A 134 -3.49 7.27 10.86
C ILE A 134 -2.05 7.75 10.99
N THR A 135 -1.82 9.01 11.34
CA THR A 135 -0.46 9.54 11.53
C THR A 135 0.25 8.86 12.70
N GLY A 136 -0.47 8.56 13.79
CA GLY A 136 0.07 7.75 14.89
C GLY A 136 0.59 6.39 14.41
N LYS A 137 -0.20 5.66 13.61
CA LYS A 137 0.22 4.37 13.03
C LYS A 137 1.44 4.48 12.11
N LEU A 138 1.52 5.54 11.31
CA LEU A 138 2.67 5.78 10.43
C LEU A 138 3.93 6.16 11.23
N CYS A 139 3.79 6.88 12.34
CA CYS A 139 4.88 7.16 13.26
C CYS A 139 5.40 5.87 13.91
N ASP A 140 4.49 5.00 14.40
CA ASP A 140 4.86 3.69 14.96
C ASP A 140 5.70 2.88 13.96
N VAL A 141 5.32 2.87 12.67
CA VAL A 141 6.09 2.22 11.60
C VAL A 141 7.45 2.87 11.39
N ALA A 142 7.52 4.21 11.30
CA ALA A 142 8.77 4.93 11.09
C ALA A 142 9.77 4.71 12.23
N GLU A 143 9.29 4.57 13.47
CA GLU A 143 10.11 4.26 14.64
C GLU A 143 10.58 2.81 14.64
N ALA A 144 9.64 1.86 14.43
CA ALA A 144 9.93 0.43 14.42
C ALA A 144 10.91 0.02 13.31
N TYR A 145 10.86 0.69 12.16
CA TYR A 145 11.71 0.44 10.99
C TYR A 145 12.70 1.57 10.73
N SER A 146 13.18 2.24 11.78
CA SER A 146 14.10 3.38 11.71
C SER A 146 15.44 3.11 10.97
N ASN A 147 15.85 1.84 10.87
CA ASN A 147 17.05 1.43 10.11
C ASN A 147 16.77 1.15 8.62
N ASP A 148 15.51 1.10 8.19
CA ASP A 148 15.10 0.95 6.81
C ASP A 148 14.72 2.33 6.25
N GLU A 149 15.68 2.97 5.58
CA GLU A 149 15.50 4.31 5.02
C GLU A 149 14.38 4.36 3.97
N THR A 150 14.10 3.27 3.26
CA THR A 150 13.02 3.23 2.27
C THR A 150 11.66 3.23 2.96
N VAL A 151 11.43 2.34 3.93
CA VAL A 151 10.17 2.30 4.70
C VAL A 151 9.93 3.62 5.41
N LYS A 152 10.97 4.19 6.01
CA LYS A 152 10.91 5.50 6.66
C LYS A 152 10.55 6.62 5.69
N ALA A 153 11.13 6.63 4.48
CA ALA A 153 10.78 7.61 3.45
C ALA A 153 9.31 7.51 3.03
N TYR A 154 8.78 6.29 2.86
CA TYR A 154 7.36 6.07 2.58
C TYR A 154 6.46 6.53 3.73
N ALA A 155 6.81 6.23 4.98
CA ALA A 155 6.06 6.66 6.15
C ALA A 155 6.03 8.19 6.28
N VAL A 156 7.18 8.85 6.11
CA VAL A 156 7.27 10.33 6.12
C VAL A 156 6.47 10.96 4.98
N THR A 157 6.53 10.36 3.78
CA THR A 157 5.75 10.83 2.63
C THR A 157 4.24 10.70 2.89
N ALA A 158 3.80 9.59 3.47
CA ALA A 158 2.41 9.36 3.85
C ALA A 158 1.93 10.36 4.91
N LEU A 159 2.74 10.62 5.93
CA LEU A 159 2.47 11.67 6.92
C LEU A 159 2.24 13.02 6.22
N MET A 160 3.16 13.42 5.33
CA MET A 160 3.05 14.69 4.60
C MET A 160 1.78 14.80 3.77
N LYS A 161 1.36 13.71 3.10
CA LYS A 161 0.10 13.66 2.33
C LYS A 161 -1.11 13.94 3.23
N ILE A 162 -1.19 13.27 4.37
CA ILE A 162 -2.28 13.46 5.34
C ILE A 162 -2.31 14.91 5.84
N TYR A 163 -1.16 15.48 6.22
CA TYR A 163 -1.08 16.89 6.61
C TYR A 163 -1.57 17.82 5.50
N ALA A 164 -1.16 17.59 4.26
CA ALA A 164 -1.59 18.38 3.12
C ALA A 164 -3.12 18.29 2.90
N PHE A 165 -3.70 17.10 3.00
CA PHE A 165 -5.14 16.89 2.87
C PHE A 165 -5.94 17.60 3.98
N GLU A 166 -5.48 17.53 5.23
CA GLU A 166 -6.13 18.21 6.35
C GLU A 166 -6.10 19.75 6.20
N ILE A 167 -4.95 20.30 5.78
CA ILE A 167 -4.80 21.73 5.51
C ILE A 167 -5.71 22.15 4.34
N ALA A 168 -5.73 21.39 3.25
CA ALA A 168 -6.59 21.66 2.10
C ALA A 168 -8.08 21.64 2.47
N ALA A 169 -8.48 20.79 3.42
CA ALA A 169 -9.83 20.74 3.95
C ALA A 169 -10.15 21.83 5.01
N GLY A 170 -9.21 22.73 5.31
CA GLY A 170 -9.38 23.81 6.28
C GLY A 170 -9.46 23.33 7.74
N ARG A 171 -9.04 22.08 8.02
CA ARG A 171 -9.04 21.53 9.38
C ARG A 171 -7.78 21.97 10.11
N LYS A 172 -7.91 22.22 11.42
CA LYS A 172 -6.77 22.55 12.26
C LYS A 172 -6.00 21.25 12.54
N VAL A 173 -4.75 21.20 12.12
CA VAL A 173 -3.89 20.07 12.45
C VAL A 173 -3.21 20.33 13.77
N ASP A 174 -3.63 19.60 14.81
CA ASP A 174 -2.89 19.55 16.06
C ASP A 174 -1.61 18.75 15.79
N MET A 175 -0.49 19.46 15.63
CA MET A 175 0.82 18.85 15.47
C MET A 175 1.03 17.88 16.63
N LEU A 176 1.34 16.61 16.33
CA LEU A 176 1.74 15.66 17.36
C LEU A 176 2.84 16.31 18.21
N PRO A 177 2.72 16.30 19.55
CA PRO A 177 3.72 16.90 20.42
C PRO A 177 5.03 16.14 20.21
N GLU A 178 5.98 16.80 19.53
CA GLU A 178 7.38 16.42 19.34
C GLU A 178 7.65 14.91 19.32
N VAL A 179 7.22 14.23 18.25
CA VAL A 179 7.92 13.01 17.84
C VAL A 179 9.31 13.47 17.42
N GLY A 180 10.37 12.92 18.02
CA GLY A 180 11.76 13.40 17.98
C GLY A 180 12.46 13.40 16.61
N PHE A 181 11.82 13.89 15.55
CA PHE A 181 12.40 14.18 14.26
C PHE A 181 13.19 15.49 14.35
N GLN A 182 14.43 15.42 14.86
CA GLN A 182 15.39 16.53 14.85
C GLN A 182 15.85 16.95 13.44
N ALA A 183 15.21 16.49 12.36
CA ALA A 183 15.72 16.66 11.01
C ALA A 183 14.62 16.77 9.95
N LEU A 184 13.72 17.75 10.06
CA LEU A 184 13.01 18.26 8.89
C LEU A 184 12.95 19.79 9.00
N ASP A 185 13.77 20.47 8.20
CA ASP A 185 13.71 21.91 8.04
C ASP A 185 12.41 22.24 7.30
N TYR A 186 11.33 22.42 8.07
CA TYR A 186 9.91 22.31 7.67
C TYR A 186 9.47 23.24 6.53
N LYS A 187 10.26 24.26 6.17
CA LYS A 187 9.92 25.21 5.08
C LYS A 187 10.48 24.84 3.71
N PHE A 188 11.60 24.11 3.63
CA PHE A 188 12.21 23.76 2.35
C PHE A 188 11.67 22.43 1.78
N ILE A 189 11.24 21.52 2.66
CA ILE A 189 10.68 20.22 2.28
C ILE A 189 9.22 20.35 1.87
N LEU A 190 8.44 21.23 2.50
CA LEU A 190 7.05 21.51 2.08
C LEU A 190 6.99 21.99 0.62
N CYS A 191 7.95 22.81 0.18
CA CYS A 191 7.98 23.34 -1.19
C CYS A 191 8.48 22.31 -2.23
N LYS A 192 9.39 21.40 -1.85
CA LYS A 192 9.88 20.32 -2.73
C LYS A 192 8.93 19.11 -2.77
N CYS A 193 8.24 18.79 -1.69
CA CYS A 193 7.27 17.69 -1.63
C CYS A 193 5.93 18.06 -2.27
N ILE A 194 5.52 19.33 -2.27
CA ILE A 194 4.43 19.78 -3.15
C ILE A 194 4.84 19.59 -4.62
N LEU A 195 6.10 19.83 -4.97
CA LEU A 195 6.59 19.53 -6.32
C LEU A 195 6.64 18.01 -6.60
N ILE A 196 7.01 17.16 -5.65
CA ILE A 196 7.03 15.70 -5.82
C ILE A 196 5.60 15.13 -5.88
N ALA A 197 4.65 15.64 -5.09
CA ALA A 197 3.24 15.28 -5.21
C ALA A 197 2.64 15.72 -6.56
N VAL A 198 3.15 16.82 -7.15
CA VAL A 198 2.86 17.20 -8.53
C VAL A 198 3.63 16.32 -9.54
N PHE A 199 4.82 15.82 -9.21
CA PHE A 199 5.64 14.98 -10.10
C PHE A 199 5.25 13.50 -10.14
N ASP A 200 4.67 12.93 -9.09
CA ASP A 200 4.02 11.60 -9.14
C ASP A 200 2.80 11.61 -10.09
N VAL A 201 2.17 12.78 -10.28
CA VAL A 201 1.15 12.99 -11.33
C VAL A 201 1.80 13.18 -12.73
N VAL A 202 3.08 13.58 -12.80
CA VAL A 202 3.79 13.82 -14.07
C VAL A 202 4.46 12.56 -14.63
N ASP A 203 4.75 11.53 -13.82
CA ASP A 203 5.17 10.23 -14.36
C ASP A 203 4.02 9.49 -15.08
N TYR A 204 2.76 9.89 -14.85
CA TYR A 204 1.62 9.51 -15.70
C TYR A 204 1.65 10.20 -17.09
N LEU A 205 2.38 11.31 -17.25
CA LEU A 205 2.46 12.03 -18.52
C LEU A 205 3.30 11.28 -19.57
N HIS A 206 4.15 10.33 -19.16
CA HIS A 206 4.84 9.45 -20.10
C HIS A 206 3.96 8.31 -20.65
N LEU A 207 2.81 8.03 -20.02
CA LEU A 207 1.77 7.16 -20.58
C LEU A 207 0.80 7.93 -21.48
N LEU A 208 0.62 9.24 -21.27
CA LEU A 208 -0.26 10.06 -22.11
C LEU A 208 0.32 10.40 -23.50
N VAL A 209 1.62 10.20 -23.73
CA VAL A 209 2.26 10.39 -25.05
C VAL A 209 2.21 9.13 -25.93
N ILE A 210 1.77 7.98 -25.39
CA ILE A 210 1.58 6.73 -26.18
C ILE A 210 0.12 6.57 -26.64
N LEU A 211 -0.79 7.45 -26.21
CA LEU A 211 -2.22 7.41 -26.58
C LEU A 211 -2.76 8.73 -27.17
N CYS A 212 -1.88 9.58 -27.72
CA CYS A 212 -2.26 10.60 -28.71
C CYS A 212 -1.88 10.15 -30.12
#